data_AF-A0A6B2TFG6-F1
#
_entry.id   AF-A0A6B2TFG6-F1
#
_cell.length_a   1.000
_cell.length_b   1.000
_cell.length_c   1.000
_cell.angle_alpha   90.00
_cell.angle_beta   90.00
_cell.angle_gamma   90.00
#
_symmetry.space_group_name_H-M   'P 1'
#
loop_
_entity.id
_entity.type
_entity.pdbx_description
1 polymer ?
#
loop_
_entity_poly.entity_id
_entity_poly.type
_entity_poly.pdbx_seq_one_letter_code
_entity_poly.pdbx_strand_id
1 'polypeptide(L)'
;SPSARTGEQPAPPDHGLVLPGVPAREALATTCRSPLPAPLPPPSHPGEPPVLPALPGAPDPTALEFLITDAARRAHAFLTAETGAEAFPADDSPWHDAVRLAASHPGLTGRRTFSRQFAELARSVGRTPADLSRAAAAWRQGGEAGLATLETSWDPPAGPFDRARGALVAADLPRMTIHRNRLTNAEGTLQLRYGTDGRWYPYRSEPGADDWWPEGEADVDPVGALAGVAEA
;
A
#
# COMPACT_ATOMS: atom_id res chain seq x y z
N SER A 1 -28.00 78.05 9.39
CA SER A 1 -27.91 76.95 8.42
C SER A 1 -27.77 75.63 9.15
N PRO A 2 -28.70 74.68 9.03
CA PRO A 2 -28.47 73.31 9.46
C PRO A 2 -27.78 72.56 8.31
N SER A 3 -26.59 72.02 8.53
CA SER A 3 -25.98 71.06 7.58
C SER A 3 -26.56 69.68 7.85
N ALA A 4 -27.13 69.10 6.80
CA ALA A 4 -27.75 67.79 6.77
C ALA A 4 -26.75 66.69 7.16
N ARG A 5 -27.17 65.82 8.09
CA ARG A 5 -26.57 64.49 8.22
C ARG A 5 -27.11 63.64 7.08
N THR A 6 -26.26 63.34 6.10
CA THR A 6 -26.49 62.30 5.10
C THR A 6 -26.68 60.97 5.84
N GLY A 7 -27.89 60.43 5.79
CA GLY A 7 -28.16 59.07 6.24
C GLY A 7 -27.55 58.10 5.22
N GLU A 8 -26.54 57.36 5.63
CA GLU A 8 -26.06 56.21 4.87
C GLU A 8 -27.08 55.07 5.08
N GLN A 9 -27.76 54.72 4.00
CA GLN A 9 -28.83 53.73 3.99
C GLN A 9 -28.21 52.34 4.19
N PRO A 10 -28.69 51.51 5.14
CA PRO A 10 -28.13 50.18 5.34
C PRO A 10 -28.37 49.32 4.09
N ALA A 11 -27.32 48.59 3.70
CA ALA A 11 -27.36 47.63 2.60
C ALA A 11 -28.49 46.60 2.83
N PRO A 12 -29.21 46.17 1.78
CA PRO A 12 -30.26 45.17 1.92
C PRO A 12 -29.65 43.87 2.45
N PRO A 13 -30.39 43.13 3.30
CA PRO A 13 -29.92 41.84 3.79
C PRO A 13 -29.74 40.87 2.61
N ASP A 14 -28.61 40.16 2.62
CA ASP A 14 -28.33 39.07 1.71
C ASP A 14 -29.33 37.94 2.00
N HIS A 15 -30.41 37.90 1.23
CA HIS A 15 -31.37 36.81 1.27
C HIS A 15 -30.78 35.62 0.54
N GLY A 16 -29.79 34.98 1.19
CA GLY A 16 -29.34 33.65 0.81
C GLY A 16 -30.56 32.76 0.61
N LEU A 17 -30.60 32.05 -0.52
CA LEU A 17 -31.71 31.18 -0.90
C LEU A 17 -32.14 30.31 0.29
N VAL A 18 -33.30 30.59 0.85
CA VAL A 18 -33.90 29.77 1.90
C VAL A 18 -34.43 28.52 1.23
N LEU A 19 -33.56 27.52 1.10
CA LEU A 19 -33.96 26.19 0.65
C LEU A 19 -34.84 25.58 1.74
N PRO A 20 -36.02 25.02 1.39
CA PRO A 20 -36.83 24.30 2.36
C PRO A 20 -36.01 23.14 2.92
N GLY A 21 -35.81 23.15 4.24
CA GLY A 21 -35.00 22.16 4.95
C GLY A 21 -35.63 21.78 6.28
N VAL A 22 -35.38 20.56 6.73
CA VAL A 22 -35.78 20.06 8.05
C VAL A 22 -34.60 20.19 9.01
N PRO A 23 -34.79 20.63 10.27
CA PRO A 23 -33.72 20.66 11.26
C PRO A 23 -33.08 19.28 11.42
N ALA A 24 -31.74 19.20 11.42
CA ALA A 24 -31.00 17.93 11.49
C ALA A 24 -31.44 17.05 12.67
N ARG A 25 -31.72 17.66 13.84
CA ARG A 25 -32.20 16.93 15.02
C ARG A 25 -33.53 16.21 14.79
N GLU A 26 -34.43 16.80 13.99
CA GLU A 26 -35.77 16.28 13.72
C GLU A 26 -35.70 15.18 12.66
N ALA A 27 -34.89 15.39 11.61
CA ALA A 27 -34.57 14.37 10.63
C ALA A 27 -33.94 13.11 11.28
N LEU A 28 -33.03 13.31 12.25
CA LEU A 28 -32.36 12.21 12.98
C LEU A 28 -33.24 11.55 14.06
N ALA A 29 -34.26 12.25 14.58
CA ALA A 29 -35.19 11.70 15.58
C ALA A 29 -36.27 10.79 14.99
N THR A 30 -36.42 10.77 13.67
CA THR A 30 -37.43 9.96 12.98
C THR A 30 -36.98 8.51 12.86
N THR A 31 -37.85 7.57 13.25
CA THR A 31 -37.59 6.11 13.17
C THR A 31 -37.81 5.53 11.77
N CYS A 32 -38.57 6.21 10.92
CA CYS A 32 -38.80 5.81 9.53
C CYS A 32 -37.88 6.60 8.59
N ARG A 33 -36.86 5.94 8.02
CA ARG A 33 -35.94 6.54 7.05
C ARG A 33 -36.36 6.15 5.64
N SER A 34 -36.37 7.11 4.72
CA SER A 34 -36.47 6.80 3.29
C SER A 34 -35.33 5.86 2.89
N PRO A 35 -35.55 4.96 1.91
CA PRO A 35 -34.48 4.11 1.40
C PRO A 35 -33.34 4.99 0.86
N LEU A 36 -32.10 4.55 1.07
CA LEU A 36 -30.95 5.23 0.50
C LEU A 36 -31.08 5.26 -1.02
N PRO A 37 -30.77 6.39 -1.68
CA PRO A 37 -30.69 6.40 -3.13
C PRO A 37 -29.65 5.38 -3.58
N ALA A 38 -29.83 4.86 -4.80
CA ALA A 38 -28.84 3.98 -5.40
C ALA A 38 -27.45 4.66 -5.39
N PRO A 39 -26.36 3.92 -5.10
CA PRO A 39 -25.01 4.49 -5.14
C PRO A 39 -24.72 5.11 -6.50
N LEU A 40 -23.99 6.23 -6.48
CA LEU A 40 -23.48 6.82 -7.71
C LEU A 40 -22.47 5.86 -8.37
N PRO A 41 -22.38 5.84 -9.72
CA PRO A 41 -21.34 5.08 -10.39
C PRO A 41 -19.96 5.61 -9.97
N PRO A 42 -18.94 4.72 -9.88
CA PRO A 42 -17.59 5.14 -9.53
C PRO A 42 -17.01 6.09 -10.59
N PRO A 43 -16.16 7.05 -10.19
CA PRO A 43 -15.49 7.93 -11.14
C PRO A 43 -14.54 7.13 -12.05
N SER A 44 -14.31 7.64 -13.27
CA SER A 44 -13.48 6.96 -14.28
C SER A 44 -11.99 6.87 -13.91
N HIS A 45 -11.51 7.78 -13.07
CA HIS A 45 -10.12 7.83 -12.60
C HIS A 45 -10.06 8.24 -11.12
N PRO A 46 -8.95 7.95 -10.42
CA PRO A 46 -8.69 8.50 -9.09
C PRO A 46 -8.73 10.03 -9.08
N GLY A 47 -9.13 10.61 -7.94
CA GLY A 47 -9.05 12.06 -7.75
C GLY A 47 -7.60 12.57 -7.73
N GLU A 48 -7.41 13.81 -8.16
CA GLU A 48 -6.12 14.49 -8.13
C GLU A 48 -6.01 15.40 -6.90
N PRO A 49 -4.81 15.55 -6.30
CA PRO A 49 -4.62 16.45 -5.18
C PRO A 49 -4.83 17.91 -5.61
N PRO A 50 -5.44 18.75 -4.75
CA PRO A 50 -5.44 20.20 -4.98
C PRO A 50 -4.03 20.76 -4.80
N VAL A 51 -3.75 21.93 -5.38
CA VAL A 51 -2.51 22.66 -5.11
C VAL A 51 -2.52 23.11 -3.65
N LEU A 52 -1.53 22.64 -2.87
CA LEU A 52 -1.43 22.95 -1.44
C LEU A 52 -0.48 24.14 -1.19
N PRO A 53 -0.90 25.19 -0.46
CA PRO A 53 -0.02 26.30 -0.13
C PRO A 53 0.98 25.89 0.96
N ALA A 54 2.21 26.39 0.86
CA ALA A 54 3.17 26.31 1.96
C ALA A 54 2.81 27.33 3.06
N LEU A 55 2.55 26.84 4.28
CA LEU A 55 2.19 27.67 5.43
C LEU A 55 3.17 27.44 6.60
N PRO A 56 3.57 28.49 7.35
CA PRO A 56 4.43 28.31 8.51
C PRO A 56 3.84 27.35 9.55
N GLY A 57 4.61 26.33 9.94
CA GLY A 57 4.19 25.32 10.92
C GLY A 57 3.24 24.25 10.38
N ALA A 58 2.82 24.33 9.11
CA ALA A 58 2.03 23.29 8.48
C ALA A 58 2.91 22.12 8.00
N PRO A 59 2.33 20.92 7.81
CA PRO A 59 3.03 19.81 7.17
C PRO A 59 3.52 20.17 5.77
N ASP A 60 4.59 19.50 5.33
CA ASP A 60 5.15 19.69 3.99
C ASP A 60 4.07 19.44 2.91
N PRO A 61 3.79 20.43 2.03
CA PRO A 61 2.76 20.28 0.98
C PRO A 61 3.01 19.09 0.06
N THR A 62 4.28 18.81 -0.28
CA THR A 62 4.64 17.68 -1.16
C THR A 62 4.31 16.34 -0.48
N ALA A 63 4.63 16.21 0.81
CA ALA A 63 4.25 15.04 1.60
C ALA A 63 2.73 14.83 1.68
N LEU A 64 1.96 15.92 1.83
CA LEU A 64 0.50 15.85 1.82
C LEU A 64 -0.06 15.47 0.44
N GLU A 65 0.47 16.03 -0.64
CA GLU A 65 0.09 15.65 -2.01
C GLU A 65 0.33 14.16 -2.26
N PHE A 66 1.43 13.60 -1.75
CA PHE A 66 1.69 12.15 -1.82
C PHE A 66 0.60 11.34 -1.09
N LEU A 67 0.26 11.71 0.15
CA LEU A 67 -0.77 11.00 0.92
C LEU A 67 -2.16 11.10 0.27
N ILE A 68 -2.52 12.28 -0.27
CA ILE A 68 -3.79 12.49 -0.97
C ILE A 68 -3.85 11.63 -2.23
N THR A 69 -2.77 11.60 -3.02
CA THR A 69 -2.70 10.80 -4.25
C THR A 69 -2.81 9.30 -3.94
N ASP A 70 -2.16 8.81 -2.87
CA ASP A 70 -2.30 7.43 -2.40
C ASP A 70 -3.74 7.09 -2.03
N ALA A 71 -4.34 7.91 -1.16
CA ALA A 71 -5.68 7.71 -0.64
C ALA A 71 -6.71 7.72 -1.78
N ALA A 72 -6.58 8.65 -2.74
CA ALA A 72 -7.44 8.73 -3.90
C ALA A 72 -7.34 7.48 -4.79
N ARG A 73 -6.12 6.97 -5.04
CA ARG A 73 -5.90 5.75 -5.82
C ARG A 73 -6.51 4.52 -5.14
N ARG A 74 -6.33 4.39 -3.82
CA ARG A 74 -6.91 3.27 -3.06
C ARG A 74 -8.43 3.33 -2.99
N ALA A 75 -9.00 4.51 -2.74
CA ALA A 75 -10.45 4.69 -2.77
C ALA A 75 -11.03 4.36 -4.14
N HIS A 76 -10.36 4.76 -5.23
CA HIS A 76 -10.77 4.41 -6.59
C HIS A 76 -10.69 2.90 -6.87
N ALA A 77 -9.58 2.25 -6.52
CA ALA A 77 -9.43 0.80 -6.64
C ALA A 77 -10.50 0.05 -5.85
N PHE A 78 -10.83 0.52 -4.65
CA PHE A 78 -11.90 -0.03 -3.84
C PHE A 78 -13.28 0.11 -4.50
N LEU A 79 -13.58 1.31 -5.03
CA LEU A 79 -14.85 1.58 -5.69
C LEU A 79 -15.04 0.82 -7.02
N THR A 80 -13.94 0.39 -7.65
CA THR A 80 -13.94 -0.29 -8.95
C THR A 80 -13.68 -1.79 -8.87
N ALA A 81 -13.23 -2.29 -7.72
CA ALA A 81 -13.11 -3.73 -7.49
C ALA A 81 -14.48 -4.40 -7.55
N GLU A 82 -14.57 -5.53 -8.27
CA GLU A 82 -15.75 -6.38 -8.22
C GLU A 82 -15.97 -6.82 -6.76
N THR A 83 -17.18 -6.58 -6.25
CA THR A 83 -17.59 -6.74 -4.84
C THR A 83 -16.87 -7.89 -4.12
N GLY A 84 -16.00 -7.58 -3.16
CA GLY A 84 -15.27 -8.60 -2.37
C GLY A 84 -13.82 -8.26 -2.00
N ALA A 85 -13.24 -7.16 -2.49
CA ALA A 85 -11.94 -6.70 -1.99
C ALA A 85 -12.07 -6.23 -0.53
N GLU A 86 -11.29 -6.81 0.39
CA GLU A 86 -11.15 -6.26 1.74
C GLU A 86 -10.66 -4.81 1.63
N ALA A 87 -11.48 -3.90 2.11
CA ALA A 87 -11.39 -2.47 1.81
C ALA A 87 -10.11 -1.82 2.35
N PHE A 88 -9.59 -2.36 3.43
CA PHE A 88 -8.45 -1.85 4.18
C PHE A 88 -7.78 -3.06 4.84
N PRO A 89 -6.44 -3.09 4.91
CA PRO A 89 -5.76 -4.14 5.65
C PRO A 89 -6.30 -4.17 7.08
N ALA A 90 -6.53 -5.37 7.60
CA ALA A 90 -7.02 -5.55 8.97
C ALA A 90 -6.02 -5.05 10.02
N ASP A 91 -4.75 -4.92 9.65
CA ASP A 91 -3.68 -4.40 10.52
C ASP A 91 -3.43 -2.90 10.27
N ASP A 92 -3.75 -2.09 11.28
CA ASP A 92 -3.51 -0.64 11.33
C ASP A 92 -2.04 -0.31 11.68
N SER A 93 -1.11 -1.22 11.42
CA SER A 93 0.32 -1.05 11.72
C SER A 93 0.92 0.13 10.94
N PRO A 94 1.47 1.16 11.62
CA PRO A 94 2.17 2.26 10.97
C PRO A 94 3.33 1.79 10.08
N TRP A 95 3.93 0.65 10.43
CA TRP A 95 4.98 0.04 9.62
C TRP A 95 4.45 -0.50 8.30
N HIS A 96 3.32 -1.21 8.30
CA HIS A 96 2.69 -1.70 7.06
C HIS A 96 2.22 -0.56 6.16
N ASP A 97 1.71 0.53 6.75
CA ASP A 97 1.38 1.75 6.00
C ASP A 97 2.62 2.38 5.34
N ALA A 98 3.72 2.52 6.09
CA ALA A 98 4.98 3.01 5.53
C ALA A 98 5.50 2.14 4.38
N VAL A 99 5.42 0.81 4.51
CA VAL A 99 5.80 -0.15 3.46
C VAL A 99 4.94 0.02 2.21
N ARG A 100 3.61 0.11 2.38
CA ARG A 100 2.66 0.33 1.29
C ARG A 100 2.91 1.66 0.56
N LEU A 101 3.13 2.74 1.32
CA LEU A 101 3.48 4.05 0.77
C LEU A 101 4.78 3.98 -0.04
N ALA A 102 5.82 3.38 0.54
CA ALA A 102 7.11 3.18 -0.12
C ALA A 102 7.02 2.33 -1.39
N ALA A 103 6.15 1.32 -1.42
CA ALA A 103 5.97 0.44 -2.57
C ALA A 103 5.24 1.11 -3.74
N SER A 104 4.37 2.09 -3.47
CA SER A 104 3.43 2.64 -4.45
C SER A 104 3.82 4.02 -4.99
N HIS A 105 4.83 4.69 -4.43
CA HIS A 105 5.17 6.08 -4.77
C HIS A 105 6.51 6.20 -5.50
N PRO A 106 6.52 6.59 -6.79
CA PRO A 106 7.74 6.84 -7.55
C PRO A 106 8.68 7.85 -6.88
N GLY A 107 8.15 8.87 -6.21
CA GLY A 107 8.94 9.89 -5.48
C GLY A 107 9.63 9.39 -4.21
N LEU A 108 9.23 8.21 -3.71
CA LEU A 108 9.88 7.52 -2.60
C LEU A 108 10.87 6.46 -3.08
N THR A 109 10.97 6.19 -4.38
CA THR A 109 11.93 5.22 -4.93
C THR A 109 13.26 5.89 -5.28
N GLY A 110 14.31 5.53 -4.56
CA GLY A 110 15.67 5.98 -4.84
C GLY A 110 16.36 5.07 -5.84
N ARG A 111 16.72 5.56 -7.04
CA ARG A 111 17.75 4.88 -7.85
C ARG A 111 19.11 5.15 -7.21
N ARG A 112 19.59 4.18 -6.41
CA ARG A 112 20.91 4.08 -5.75
C ARG A 112 21.12 4.85 -4.44
N THR A 113 20.39 5.95 -4.18
CA THR A 113 20.37 6.63 -2.88
C THR A 113 18.95 6.88 -2.42
N PHE A 114 18.65 6.58 -1.16
CA PHE A 114 17.34 6.84 -0.57
C PHE A 114 17.07 8.36 -0.54
N SER A 115 15.89 8.78 -1.01
CA SER A 115 15.49 10.18 -0.90
C SER A 115 15.37 10.58 0.58
N ARG A 116 15.48 11.88 0.86
CA ARG A 116 15.30 12.40 2.23
C ARG A 116 13.94 12.00 2.80
N GLN A 117 12.88 12.10 2.00
CA GLN A 117 11.52 11.70 2.42
C GLN A 117 11.44 10.22 2.76
N PHE A 118 12.08 9.35 1.96
CA PHE A 118 12.12 7.92 2.22
C PHE A 118 12.85 7.62 3.54
N ALA A 119 13.98 8.27 3.79
CA ALA A 119 14.72 8.11 5.03
C ALA A 119 13.98 8.68 6.24
N GLU A 120 13.21 9.76 6.08
CA GLU A 120 12.31 10.31 7.10
C GLU A 120 11.17 9.34 7.42
N LEU A 121 10.55 8.75 6.40
CA LEU A 121 9.50 7.74 6.56
C LEU A 121 10.00 6.50 7.27
N ALA A 122 11.16 5.96 6.91
CA ALA A 122 11.73 4.80 7.61
C ALA A 122 11.99 5.12 9.10
N ARG A 123 12.53 6.31 9.39
CA ARG A 123 12.79 6.74 10.77
C ARG A 123 11.51 6.96 11.58
N SER A 124 10.43 7.46 10.98
CA SER A 124 9.18 7.70 11.72
C SER A 124 8.55 6.41 12.24
N VAL A 125 8.84 5.27 11.61
CA VAL A 125 8.41 3.93 12.02
C VAL A 125 9.52 3.12 12.70
N GLY A 126 10.62 3.77 13.11
CA GLY A 126 11.71 3.14 13.87
C GLY A 126 12.55 2.12 13.09
N ARG A 127 12.62 2.24 11.76
CA ARG A 127 13.34 1.31 10.87
C ARG A 127 14.43 2.02 10.07
N THR A 128 15.34 1.22 9.50
CA THR A 128 16.34 1.75 8.58
C THR A 128 15.74 1.91 7.17
N PRO A 129 16.30 2.81 6.34
CA PRO A 129 15.92 2.86 4.93
C PRO A 129 16.10 1.52 4.20
N ALA A 130 17.14 0.75 4.55
CA ALA A 130 17.35 -0.58 3.97
C ALA A 130 16.20 -1.55 4.31
N ASP A 131 15.74 -1.56 5.57
CA ASP A 131 14.60 -2.39 5.99
C ASP A 131 13.32 -2.00 5.24
N LEU A 132 13.02 -0.70 5.15
CA LEU A 132 11.86 -0.19 4.42
C LEU A 132 11.93 -0.56 2.94
N SER A 133 13.12 -0.49 2.34
CA SER A 133 13.33 -0.86 0.93
C SER A 133 13.09 -2.35 0.69
N ARG A 134 13.62 -3.21 1.56
CA ARG A 134 13.43 -4.66 1.50
C ARG A 134 11.96 -5.03 1.67
N ALA A 135 11.28 -4.40 2.62
CA ALA A 135 9.85 -4.60 2.85
C ALA A 135 8.98 -4.07 1.69
N ALA A 136 9.30 -2.91 1.13
CA ALA A 136 8.61 -2.38 -0.05
C ALA A 136 8.82 -3.27 -1.29
N ALA A 137 9.98 -3.92 -1.43
CA ALA A 137 10.22 -4.91 -2.48
C ALA A 137 9.32 -6.14 -2.30
N ALA A 138 9.21 -6.67 -1.07
CA ALA A 138 8.33 -7.79 -0.75
C ALA A 138 6.85 -7.45 -1.00
N TRP A 139 6.44 -6.22 -0.64
CA TRP A 139 5.10 -5.73 -0.94
C TRP A 139 4.82 -5.63 -2.44
N ARG A 140 5.78 -5.18 -3.26
CA ARG A 140 5.60 -5.19 -4.73
C ARG A 140 5.51 -6.60 -5.30
N GLN A 141 6.20 -7.56 -4.70
CA GLN A 141 6.21 -8.95 -5.14
C GLN A 141 4.88 -9.68 -4.88
N GLY A 142 4.18 -9.39 -3.77
CA GLY A 142 2.88 -10.02 -3.51
C GLY A 142 2.05 -9.41 -2.39
N GLY A 143 2.09 -8.08 -2.27
CA GLY A 143 1.30 -7.30 -1.32
C GLY A 143 1.55 -7.70 0.14
N GLU A 144 0.48 -7.79 0.90
CA GLU A 144 0.51 -8.15 2.31
C GLU A 144 1.07 -9.56 2.55
N ALA A 145 0.70 -10.54 1.70
CA ALA A 145 1.25 -11.90 1.80
C ALA A 145 2.76 -11.94 1.52
N GLY A 146 3.26 -11.10 0.60
CA GLY A 146 4.69 -10.93 0.36
C GLY A 146 5.41 -10.34 1.56
N LEU A 147 4.83 -9.31 2.19
CA LEU A 147 5.38 -8.72 3.42
C LEU A 147 5.37 -9.72 4.59
N ALA A 148 4.28 -10.45 4.80
CA ALA A 148 4.19 -11.48 5.83
C ALA A 148 5.24 -12.59 5.64
N THR A 149 5.51 -12.98 4.39
CA THR A 149 6.54 -13.97 4.03
C THR A 149 7.97 -13.47 4.29
N LEU A 150 8.20 -12.16 4.17
CA LEU A 150 9.46 -11.53 4.55
C LEU A 150 9.66 -11.56 6.08
N GLU A 151 8.61 -11.20 6.83
CA GLU A 151 8.67 -10.92 8.27
C GLU A 151 8.61 -12.16 9.15
N THR A 152 7.79 -13.15 8.76
CA THR A 152 7.46 -14.29 9.60
C THR A 152 7.79 -15.61 8.89
N SER A 153 8.70 -16.37 9.47
CA SER A 153 8.88 -17.78 9.10
C SER A 153 7.83 -18.65 9.80
N TRP A 154 7.29 -19.64 9.09
CA TRP A 154 6.31 -20.59 9.61
C TRP A 154 6.65 -22.01 9.18
N ASP A 155 5.96 -23.01 9.74
CA ASP A 155 6.21 -24.43 9.47
C ASP A 155 5.07 -25.03 8.62
N PRO A 156 5.19 -25.01 7.28
CA PRO A 156 4.20 -25.60 6.38
C PRO A 156 4.16 -27.12 6.43
N PRO A 157 3.04 -27.74 6.00
CA PRO A 157 3.02 -29.17 5.69
C PRO A 157 4.10 -29.55 4.67
N ALA A 158 4.63 -30.77 4.75
CA ALA A 158 5.71 -31.24 3.87
C ALA A 158 5.31 -31.36 2.38
N GLY A 159 4.02 -31.60 2.09
CA GLY A 159 3.53 -31.92 0.75
C GLY A 159 3.91 -30.91 -0.35
N PRO A 160 3.68 -29.59 -0.18
CA PRO A 160 4.15 -28.56 -1.11
C PRO A 160 5.67 -28.61 -1.38
N PHE A 161 6.49 -28.92 -0.37
CA PHE A 161 7.95 -28.93 -0.49
C PHE A 161 8.47 -30.16 -1.25
N ASP A 162 7.85 -31.32 -1.04
CA ASP A 162 8.19 -32.52 -1.79
C ASP A 162 7.86 -32.36 -3.28
N ARG A 163 6.69 -31.78 -3.59
CA ARG A 163 6.32 -31.43 -4.97
C ARG A 163 7.27 -30.39 -5.56
N ALA A 164 7.58 -29.33 -4.81
CA ALA A 164 8.46 -28.27 -5.26
C ALA A 164 9.86 -28.80 -5.60
N ARG A 165 10.50 -29.55 -4.68
CA ARG A 165 11.82 -30.12 -4.93
C ARG A 165 11.83 -31.08 -6.12
N GLY A 166 10.78 -31.89 -6.27
CA GLY A 166 10.62 -32.77 -7.43
C GLY A 166 10.54 -31.97 -8.74
N ALA A 167 9.75 -30.90 -8.77
CA ALA A 167 9.59 -30.03 -9.93
C ALA A 167 10.89 -29.30 -10.30
N LEU A 168 11.59 -28.74 -9.31
CA LEU A 168 12.87 -28.05 -9.52
C LEU A 168 13.92 -29.00 -10.13
N VAL A 169 14.03 -30.23 -9.63
CA VAL A 169 14.94 -31.24 -10.18
C VAL A 169 14.55 -31.64 -11.61
N ALA A 170 13.26 -31.80 -11.89
CA ALA A 170 12.78 -32.14 -13.23
C ALA A 170 13.04 -31.02 -14.25
N ALA A 171 13.09 -29.77 -13.81
CA ALA A 171 13.39 -28.59 -14.62
C ALA A 171 14.90 -28.27 -14.71
N ASP A 172 15.78 -29.15 -14.21
CA ASP A 172 17.23 -28.95 -14.16
C ASP A 172 17.65 -27.68 -13.38
N LEU A 173 16.84 -27.27 -12.42
CA LEU A 173 17.12 -26.15 -11.51
C LEU A 173 17.92 -26.61 -10.28
N PRO A 174 18.60 -25.68 -9.57
CA PRO A 174 19.43 -26.01 -8.42
C PRO A 174 18.70 -26.84 -7.36
N ARG A 175 19.41 -27.82 -6.79
CA ARG A 175 18.90 -28.57 -5.64
C ARG A 175 18.80 -27.65 -4.43
N MET A 176 17.66 -27.69 -3.75
CA MET A 176 17.40 -26.83 -2.60
C MET A 176 17.22 -27.62 -1.30
N THR A 177 17.71 -27.03 -0.21
CA THR A 177 17.58 -27.52 1.16
C THR A 177 16.41 -26.85 1.85
N ILE A 178 15.66 -27.60 2.67
CA ILE A 178 14.48 -27.10 3.38
C ILE A 178 14.88 -26.54 4.73
N HIS A 179 14.39 -25.35 5.06
CA HIS A 179 14.37 -24.85 6.42
C HIS A 179 13.06 -24.07 6.66
N ARG A 180 12.16 -24.62 7.48
CA ARG A 180 10.82 -24.06 7.71
C ARG A 180 10.09 -23.83 6.38
N ASN A 181 9.58 -22.63 6.15
CA ASN A 181 8.97 -22.21 4.90
C ASN A 181 9.97 -21.82 3.80
N ARG A 182 11.23 -22.26 3.83
CA ARG A 182 12.29 -21.80 2.90
C ARG A 182 12.96 -22.96 2.19
N LEU A 183 13.21 -22.78 0.90
CA LEU A 183 14.05 -23.62 0.05
C LEU A 183 15.27 -22.83 -0.37
N THR A 184 16.48 -23.24 0.02
CA THR A 184 17.73 -22.51 -0.28
C THR A 184 18.69 -23.37 -1.10
N ASN A 185 19.27 -22.82 -2.16
CA ASN A 185 20.27 -23.53 -2.97
C ASN A 185 21.57 -23.76 -2.19
N ALA A 186 22.42 -24.66 -2.70
CA ALA A 186 23.67 -25.01 -2.05
C ALA A 186 24.66 -23.83 -1.98
N GLU A 187 24.63 -22.94 -2.96
CA GLU A 187 25.50 -21.76 -3.03
C GLU A 187 25.07 -20.66 -2.04
N GLY A 188 23.86 -20.74 -1.48
CA GLY A 188 23.32 -19.74 -0.56
C GLY A 188 23.09 -18.39 -1.24
N THR A 189 22.68 -18.40 -2.51
CA THR A 189 22.45 -17.20 -3.33
C THR A 189 21.00 -17.07 -3.80
N LEU A 190 20.24 -18.18 -3.82
CA LEU A 190 18.85 -18.22 -4.24
C LEU A 190 18.01 -18.92 -3.17
N GLN A 191 16.87 -18.32 -2.85
CA GLN A 191 15.93 -18.87 -1.89
C GLN A 191 14.49 -18.67 -2.36
N LEU A 192 13.68 -19.72 -2.30
CA LEU A 192 12.23 -19.62 -2.40
C LEU A 192 11.64 -19.64 -0.99
N ARG A 193 10.71 -18.73 -0.71
CA ARG A 193 9.94 -18.72 0.54
C ARG A 193 8.48 -19.04 0.25
N TYR A 194 7.91 -19.98 0.98
CA TYR A 194 6.51 -20.37 0.85
C TYR A 194 5.64 -19.48 1.73
N GLY A 195 4.71 -18.77 1.11
CA GLY A 195 3.72 -17.93 1.79
C GLY A 195 2.55 -18.74 2.31
N THR A 196 1.83 -18.18 3.29
CA THR A 196 0.58 -18.75 3.81
C THR A 196 -0.57 -18.70 2.79
N ASP A 197 -0.42 -17.89 1.75
CA ASP A 197 -1.29 -17.76 0.59
C ASP A 197 -1.06 -18.88 -0.46
N GLY A 198 -0.08 -19.76 -0.23
CA GLY A 198 0.22 -20.89 -1.11
C GLY A 198 1.12 -20.56 -2.30
N ARG A 199 1.76 -19.38 -2.32
CA ARG A 199 2.70 -18.96 -3.37
C ARG A 199 4.15 -19.09 -2.91
N TRP A 200 5.04 -19.20 -3.89
CA TRP A 200 6.49 -19.18 -3.73
C TRP A 200 7.02 -17.79 -4.08
N TYR A 201 7.75 -17.22 -3.14
CA TYR A 201 8.37 -15.90 -3.23
C TYR A 201 9.87 -16.07 -3.43
N PRO A 202 10.41 -15.67 -4.59
CA PRO A 202 11.84 -15.74 -4.85
C PRO A 202 12.63 -14.62 -4.17
N TYR A 203 13.80 -14.98 -3.67
CA TYR A 203 14.77 -14.13 -2.99
C TYR A 203 16.19 -14.42 -3.48
N ARG A 204 17.02 -13.38 -3.50
CA ARG A 204 18.46 -13.47 -3.80
C ARG A 204 19.30 -12.92 -2.66
N SER A 205 20.49 -13.46 -2.46
CA SER A 205 21.52 -12.92 -1.57
C SER A 205 22.89 -12.93 -2.26
N GLU A 206 23.79 -12.08 -1.79
CA GLU A 206 25.21 -12.22 -2.14
C GLU A 206 25.80 -13.52 -1.54
N PRO A 207 26.76 -14.18 -2.20
CA PRO A 207 27.38 -15.38 -1.68
C PRO A 207 27.96 -15.16 -0.27
N GLY A 208 27.52 -15.97 0.70
CA GLY A 208 27.98 -15.88 2.09
C GLY A 208 27.38 -14.75 2.92
N ALA A 209 26.46 -13.96 2.35
CA ALA A 209 25.66 -12.99 3.08
C ALA A 209 24.32 -13.61 3.51
N ASP A 210 23.84 -13.25 4.70
CA ASP A 210 22.47 -13.56 5.14
C ASP A 210 21.50 -12.39 4.81
N ASP A 211 21.84 -11.58 3.81
CA ASP A 211 21.02 -10.47 3.34
C ASP A 211 20.18 -10.89 2.13
N TRP A 212 18.97 -11.38 2.40
CA TRP A 212 18.03 -11.85 1.39
C TRP A 212 17.11 -10.73 0.88
N TRP A 213 17.15 -10.47 -0.41
CA TRP A 213 16.34 -9.47 -1.11
C TRP A 213 15.23 -10.12 -1.95
N PRO A 214 13.97 -9.68 -1.81
CA PRO A 214 12.88 -10.11 -2.69
C PRO A 214 13.18 -9.71 -4.14
N GLU A 215 13.11 -10.67 -5.05
CA GLU A 215 13.40 -10.48 -6.47
C GLU A 215 12.48 -11.38 -7.30
N GLY A 216 12.07 -10.95 -8.49
CA GLY A 216 11.15 -11.71 -9.33
C GLY A 216 9.69 -11.70 -8.84
N GLU A 217 8.81 -12.34 -9.62
CA GLU A 217 7.37 -12.44 -9.30
C GLU A 217 7.08 -13.66 -8.43
N ALA A 218 6.09 -13.54 -7.54
CA ALA A 218 5.59 -14.69 -6.79
C ALA A 218 4.76 -15.61 -7.70
N ASP A 219 4.84 -16.92 -7.51
CA ASP A 219 4.12 -17.91 -8.33
C ASP A 219 3.63 -19.08 -7.47
N VAL A 220 2.50 -19.69 -7.83
CA VAL A 220 2.08 -20.99 -7.27
C VAL A 220 3.00 -22.12 -7.71
N ASP A 221 3.63 -21.99 -8.88
CA ASP A 221 4.65 -22.91 -9.38
C ASP A 221 6.06 -22.49 -8.91
N PRO A 222 6.75 -23.30 -8.09
CA PRO A 222 8.11 -22.99 -7.65
C PRO A 222 9.13 -22.91 -8.80
N VAL A 223 8.89 -23.59 -9.93
CA VAL A 223 9.76 -23.51 -11.10
C VAL A 223 9.63 -22.14 -11.75
N GLY A 224 8.40 -21.67 -11.99
CA GLY A 224 8.11 -20.33 -12.50
C GLY A 224 8.70 -19.23 -11.63
N ALA A 225 8.51 -19.31 -10.31
CA ALA A 225 9.10 -18.39 -9.35
C ALA A 225 10.63 -18.35 -9.42
N LEU A 226 11.30 -19.51 -9.46
CA LEU A 226 12.77 -19.54 -9.43
C LEU A 226 13.40 -19.15 -10.77
N ALA A 227 12.82 -19.59 -11.90
CA ALA A 227 13.37 -19.33 -13.23
C ALA A 227 13.47 -17.82 -13.52
N GLY A 228 12.46 -17.04 -13.12
CA GLY A 228 12.45 -15.59 -13.29
C GLY A 228 13.59 -14.84 -12.58
N VAL A 229 14.23 -15.46 -11.58
CA VAL A 229 15.38 -14.91 -10.87
C VAL A 229 16.68 -15.61 -11.25
N ALA A 230 16.66 -16.87 -11.66
CA ALA A 230 17.87 -17.56 -12.09
C ALA A 230 18.45 -17.02 -13.42
N GLU A 231 17.60 -16.45 -14.28
CA GLU A 231 17.99 -15.92 -15.60
C GLU A 231 18.36 -14.42 -15.62
N ALA A 232 18.18 -13.72 -14.49
CA ALA A 232 18.47 -12.28 -14.32
C ALA A 232 19.85 -12.04 -13.70
#